data_AF-A0AAP3YIR6-F1
#
_entry.id   AF-A0AAP3YIR6-F1
#
_cell.length_a   1.000
_cell.length_b   1.000
_cell.length_c   1.000
_cell.angle_alpha   90.00
_cell.angle_beta   90.00
_cell.angle_gamma   90.00
#
_symmetry.space_group_name_H-M   'P 1'
#
loop_
_entity.id
_entity.type
_entity.pdbx_description
1 polymer ?
#
loop_
_entity_poly.entity_id
_entity_poly.type
_entity_poly.pdbx_seq_one_letter_code
_entity_poly.pdbx_strand_id
1 'polypeptide(L)'
;SVGGTPLFIEKADGAYLYDVDGKAYIDYVGSWGPMVLGHNHPAIRNAVIEAAERGLSFGAPTEMEVKMAQLVTELVPTMDMVRRVNSGTEATMSAIRLARGFTGRDKIIKFEGCYHGHADCLLVKAGSGALTLGQPNSPGVPADFAKHTLTCTYNDLASVRAAFEQYP
;
A
#
# COMPACT_ATOMS: atom_id res chain seq x y z
N SER A 1 -12.19 -5.70 15.47
CA SER A 1 -13.20 -4.66 15.78
C SER A 1 -12.82 -4.05 17.11
N VAL A 2 -12.83 -2.72 17.23
CA VAL A 2 -12.56 -2.01 18.50
C VAL A 2 -13.84 -1.81 19.34
N GLY A 3 -14.99 -2.31 18.85
CA GLY A 3 -16.30 -2.06 19.46
C GLY A 3 -16.85 -0.66 19.16
N GLY A 4 -18.13 -0.44 19.48
CA GLY A 4 -18.81 0.86 19.33
C GLY A 4 -19.24 1.23 17.91
N THR A 5 -19.65 2.49 17.75
CA THR A 5 -20.07 3.09 16.48
C THR A 5 -18.96 4.04 15.99
N PRO A 6 -18.54 3.98 14.72
CA PRO A 6 -17.52 4.88 14.18
C PRO A 6 -17.94 6.35 14.30
N LEU A 7 -16.96 7.22 14.60
CA LEU A 7 -17.14 8.67 14.57
C LEU A 7 -17.19 9.16 13.11
N PHE A 8 -18.10 10.09 12.84
CA PHE A 8 -18.12 10.82 11.59
C PHE A 8 -17.35 12.13 11.77
N ILE A 9 -16.42 12.40 10.86
CA ILE A 9 -15.51 13.54 10.93
C ILE A 9 -16.01 14.64 10.00
N GLU A 10 -16.13 15.86 10.51
CA GLU A 10 -16.52 17.05 9.74
C GLU A 10 -15.30 17.83 9.23
N LYS A 11 -14.28 17.98 10.07
CA LYS A 11 -13.10 18.81 9.77
C LYS A 11 -11.82 18.18 10.31
N ALA A 12 -10.69 18.49 9.66
CA ALA A 12 -9.35 18.22 10.15
C ALA A 12 -8.45 19.46 9.95
N ASP A 13 -7.66 19.83 10.95
CA ASP A 13 -6.75 20.98 10.87
C ASP A 13 -5.56 20.82 11.83
N GLY A 14 -4.34 20.97 11.32
CA GLY A 14 -3.13 20.74 12.11
C GLY A 14 -3.08 19.32 12.67
N ALA A 15 -2.97 19.20 13.99
CA ALA A 15 -2.94 17.91 14.69
C ALA A 15 -4.32 17.41 15.14
N TYR A 16 -5.42 18.04 14.69
CA TYR A 16 -6.76 17.78 15.22
C TYR A 16 -7.76 17.28 14.17
N LEU A 17 -8.63 16.36 14.61
CA LEU A 17 -9.90 16.02 13.95
C LEU A 17 -11.07 16.58 14.77
N TYR A 18 -12.14 16.95 14.07
CA TYR A 18 -13.38 17.44 14.65
C TYR A 18 -14.52 16.56 14.14
N ASP A 19 -15.24 15.90 15.05
CA ASP A 19 -16.43 15.14 14.67
C ASP A 19 -17.62 16.04 14.35
N VAL A 20 -18.69 15.46 13.81
CA VAL A 20 -19.93 16.17 13.45
C VAL A 20 -20.70 16.77 14.64
N ASP A 21 -20.35 16.38 15.86
CA ASP A 21 -20.88 16.96 17.10
C ASP A 21 -19.98 18.11 17.63
N GLY A 22 -18.93 18.46 16.87
CA GLY A 22 -18.01 19.55 17.17
C GLY A 22 -16.90 19.21 18.18
N LYS A 23 -16.77 17.94 18.58
CA LYS A 23 -15.72 17.53 19.52
C LYS A 23 -14.38 17.36 18.81
N ALA A 24 -13.34 17.94 19.41
CA ALA A 24 -11.97 17.87 18.91
C ALA A 24 -11.19 16.68 19.50
N TYR A 25 -10.33 16.09 18.68
CA TYR A 25 -9.45 14.97 19.03
C TYR A 25 -8.03 15.26 18.54
N ILE A 26 -7.01 15.02 19.37
CA ILE A 26 -5.63 14.97 18.89
C ILE A 26 -5.49 13.70 18.04
N ASP A 27 -5.09 13.87 16.79
CA ASP A 27 -5.07 12.80 15.81
C ASP A 27 -3.71 12.12 15.70
N TYR A 28 -3.67 10.86 16.13
CA TYR A 28 -2.53 9.96 15.94
C TYR A 28 -2.73 8.97 14.77
N VAL A 29 -3.87 9.03 14.08
CA VAL A 29 -4.14 8.22 12.87
C VAL A 29 -3.55 8.92 11.65
N GLY A 30 -3.72 10.24 11.52
CA GLY A 30 -3.08 11.04 10.46
C GLY A 30 -3.47 10.58 9.04
N SER A 31 -4.73 10.18 8.86
CA SER A 31 -5.23 9.53 7.64
C SER A 31 -4.42 8.28 7.21
N TRP A 32 -3.90 7.54 8.19
CA TRP A 32 -3.02 6.38 8.00
C TRP A 32 -1.62 6.70 7.44
N GLY A 33 -1.15 7.95 7.59
CA GLY A 33 0.21 8.35 7.24
C GLY A 33 0.37 9.63 6.40
N PRO A 34 -0.49 9.95 5.40
CA PRO A 34 -0.27 11.08 4.49
C PRO A 34 -0.15 12.45 5.18
N MET A 35 -0.73 12.61 6.37
CA MET A 35 -0.84 13.90 7.06
C MET A 35 0.38 14.20 7.95
N VAL A 36 1.58 13.87 7.48
CA VAL A 36 2.84 14.04 8.22
C VAL A 36 3.15 15.51 8.57
N LEU A 37 2.67 16.46 7.76
CA LEU A 37 2.78 17.90 8.00
C LEU A 37 1.55 18.50 8.70
N GLY A 38 0.66 17.65 9.22
CA GLY A 38 -0.64 18.04 9.74
C GLY A 38 -1.72 18.20 8.67
N HIS A 39 -2.97 18.12 9.10
CA HIS A 39 -4.15 18.29 8.25
C HIS A 39 -4.29 19.74 7.75
N ASN A 40 -4.86 19.91 6.56
CA ASN A 40 -5.19 21.21 5.98
C ASN A 40 -4.01 22.21 5.92
N HIS A 41 -2.78 21.71 5.73
CA HIS A 41 -1.60 22.57 5.64
C HIS A 41 -1.77 23.62 4.52
N PRO A 42 -1.62 24.92 4.80
CA PRO A 42 -2.05 25.99 3.89
C PRO A 42 -1.34 25.95 2.54
N ALA A 43 -0.03 25.65 2.51
CA ALA A 43 0.71 25.52 1.26
C ALA A 43 0.21 24.36 0.38
N ILE A 44 -0.19 23.23 0.97
CA ILE A 44 -0.67 22.06 0.24
C ILE A 44 -2.08 22.34 -0.29
N ARG A 45 -2.98 22.86 0.56
CA ARG A 45 -4.34 23.24 0.15
C ARG A 45 -4.31 24.23 -1.01
N ASN A 46 -3.53 25.29 -0.91
CA ASN A 46 -3.48 26.33 -1.93
C ASN A 46 -2.94 25.78 -3.26
N ALA A 47 -1.91 24.91 -3.23
CA ALA A 47 -1.40 24.26 -4.44
C ALA A 47 -2.43 23.33 -5.11
N VAL A 48 -3.27 22.65 -4.33
CA VAL A 48 -4.37 21.83 -4.87
C VAL A 48 -5.45 22.70 -5.51
N ILE A 49 -5.84 23.81 -4.86
CA ILE A 49 -6.83 24.76 -5.42
C ILE A 49 -6.34 25.31 -6.76
N GLU A 50 -5.10 25.80 -6.81
CA GLU A 50 -4.49 26.34 -8.04
C GLU A 50 -4.38 25.27 -9.15
N ALA A 51 -4.05 24.02 -8.79
CA ALA A 51 -4.03 22.94 -9.76
C ALA A 51 -5.43 22.64 -10.33
N ALA A 52 -6.46 22.66 -9.48
CA ALA A 52 -7.84 22.38 -9.89
C ALA A 52 -8.41 23.42 -10.87
N GLU A 53 -7.97 24.68 -10.79
CA GLU A 53 -8.35 25.74 -11.74
C GLU A 53 -7.95 25.43 -13.18
N ARG A 54 -6.93 24.60 -13.39
CA ARG A 54 -6.47 24.17 -14.72
C ARG A 54 -7.17 22.91 -15.24
N GLY A 55 -8.09 22.34 -14.46
CA GLY A 55 -8.82 21.10 -14.74
C GLY A 55 -8.39 19.93 -13.85
N LEU A 56 -9.32 19.01 -13.59
CA LEU A 56 -9.13 17.92 -12.61
C LEU A 56 -8.41 16.68 -13.16
N SER A 57 -8.43 16.47 -14.48
CA SER A 57 -7.77 15.34 -15.16
C SER A 57 -7.65 15.62 -16.65
N PHE A 58 -6.58 15.13 -17.28
CA PHE A 58 -6.27 15.43 -18.68
C PHE A 58 -6.18 14.20 -19.59
N GLY A 59 -5.97 13.00 -19.03
CA GLY A 59 -5.74 11.79 -19.84
C GLY A 59 -4.49 11.85 -20.72
N ALA A 60 -3.59 12.81 -20.46
CA ALA A 60 -2.37 13.07 -21.22
C ALA A 60 -1.24 13.49 -20.27
N PRO A 61 0.04 13.34 -20.68
CA PRO A 61 1.18 13.67 -19.83
C PRO A 61 1.27 15.16 -19.47
N THR A 62 1.80 15.44 -18.28
CA THR A 62 2.03 16.78 -17.75
C THR A 62 3.46 16.96 -17.24
N GLU A 63 3.95 18.21 -17.24
CA GLU A 63 5.26 18.54 -16.67
C GLU A 63 5.34 18.20 -15.17
N MET A 64 4.20 18.27 -14.46
CA MET A 64 4.13 17.95 -13.04
C MET A 64 4.46 16.49 -12.74
N GLU A 65 4.09 15.57 -13.64
CA GLU A 65 4.46 14.14 -13.51
C GLU A 65 5.98 13.95 -13.61
N VAL A 66 6.64 14.69 -14.50
CA VAL A 66 8.11 14.66 -14.65
C VAL A 66 8.80 15.22 -13.41
N LYS A 67 8.37 16.40 -12.94
CA LYS A 67 8.91 17.03 -11.72
C LYS A 67 8.75 16.11 -10.49
N MET A 68 7.59 15.48 -10.35
CA MET A 68 7.33 14.53 -9.27
C MET A 68 8.22 13.28 -9.39
N ALA A 69 8.38 12.72 -10.59
CA ALA A 69 9.25 11.57 -10.80
C ALA A 69 10.70 11.89 -10.42
N GLN A 70 11.24 13.02 -10.92
CA GLN A 70 12.59 13.48 -10.61
C GLN A 70 12.82 13.65 -9.11
N LEU A 71 11.89 14.33 -8.42
CA LEU A 71 12.00 14.55 -6.98
C LEU A 71 12.00 13.23 -6.19
N VAL A 72 11.14 12.26 -6.57
CA VAL A 72 11.12 10.95 -5.91
C VAL A 72 12.44 10.20 -6.09
N THR A 73 12.98 10.18 -7.32
CA THR A 73 14.24 9.49 -7.61
C THR A 73 15.45 10.18 -6.97
N GLU A 74 15.41 11.50 -6.78
CA GLU A 74 16.44 12.24 -6.04
C GLU A 74 16.43 11.89 -4.54
N LEU A 75 15.24 11.79 -3.93
CA LEU A 75 15.08 11.48 -2.51
C LEU A 75 15.28 9.99 -2.18
N VAL A 76 15.06 9.09 -3.15
CA VAL A 76 15.21 7.64 -3.00
C VAL A 76 16.23 7.13 -4.04
N PRO A 77 17.53 7.17 -3.73
CA PRO A 77 18.59 6.98 -4.72
C PRO A 77 18.70 5.56 -5.29
N THR A 78 17.97 4.59 -4.74
CA THR A 78 17.86 3.23 -5.30
C THR A 78 16.78 3.11 -6.38
N MET A 79 16.04 4.18 -6.67
CA MET A 79 14.96 4.20 -7.64
C MET A 79 15.42 4.92 -8.90
N ASP A 80 15.92 4.19 -9.89
CA ASP A 80 16.35 4.77 -11.18
C ASP A 80 15.17 5.27 -12.02
N MET A 81 14.03 4.58 -11.93
CA MET A 81 12.80 4.91 -12.65
C MET A 81 11.59 4.65 -11.76
N VAL A 82 10.54 5.47 -11.93
CA VAL A 82 9.30 5.36 -11.18
C VAL A 82 8.07 5.41 -12.09
N ARG A 83 7.03 4.67 -11.69
CA ARG A 83 5.70 4.72 -12.30
C ARG A 83 4.67 5.10 -11.24
N ARG A 84 3.89 6.16 -11.48
CA ARG A 84 2.74 6.48 -10.63
C ARG A 84 1.54 5.62 -11.00
N VAL A 85 0.75 5.32 -9.97
CA VAL A 85 -0.54 4.61 -9.99
C VAL A 85 -1.44 5.24 -8.91
N ASN A 86 -2.66 4.77 -8.75
CA ASN A 86 -3.67 5.41 -7.92
C ASN A 86 -3.71 4.87 -6.48
N SER A 87 -3.07 3.73 -6.19
CA SER A 87 -3.04 3.17 -4.84
C SER A 87 -1.79 2.33 -4.55
N GLY A 88 -1.56 2.05 -3.25
CA GLY A 88 -0.56 1.08 -2.82
C GLY A 88 -0.83 -0.35 -3.33
N THR A 89 -2.11 -0.76 -3.39
CA THR A 89 -2.51 -2.07 -3.96
C THR A 89 -2.05 -2.21 -5.41
N GLU A 90 -2.34 -1.21 -6.26
CA GLU A 90 -1.92 -1.23 -7.67
C GLU A 90 -0.39 -1.19 -7.83
N ALA A 91 0.29 -0.46 -6.94
CA ALA A 91 1.75 -0.39 -6.94
C ALA A 91 2.35 -1.78 -6.66
N THR A 92 1.86 -2.47 -5.62
CA THR A 92 2.29 -3.84 -5.30
C THR A 92 1.94 -4.82 -6.42
N MET A 93 0.74 -4.75 -7.00
CA MET A 93 0.36 -5.59 -8.15
C MET A 93 1.33 -5.42 -9.33
N SER A 94 1.69 -4.17 -9.64
CA SER A 94 2.63 -3.84 -10.72
C SER A 94 4.03 -4.34 -10.42
N ALA A 95 4.53 -4.14 -9.20
CA ALA A 95 5.85 -4.60 -8.77
C ALA A 95 5.98 -6.13 -8.80
N ILE A 96 4.97 -6.87 -8.31
CA ILE A 96 4.95 -8.34 -8.38
C ILE A 96 4.93 -8.81 -9.83
N ARG A 97 4.08 -8.20 -10.68
CA ARG A 97 4.01 -8.56 -12.10
C ARG A 97 5.35 -8.30 -12.81
N LEU A 98 6.00 -7.18 -12.50
CA LEU A 98 7.32 -6.84 -13.03
C LEU A 98 8.38 -7.87 -12.58
N ALA A 99 8.42 -8.22 -11.29
CA ALA A 99 9.37 -9.20 -10.76
C ALA A 99 9.18 -10.59 -11.38
N ARG A 100 7.93 -11.04 -11.55
CA ARG A 100 7.62 -12.30 -12.25
C ARG A 100 8.08 -12.26 -13.71
N GLY A 101 7.74 -11.18 -14.44
CA GLY A 101 8.13 -11.01 -15.84
C GLY A 101 9.65 -10.95 -16.03
N PHE A 102 10.36 -10.29 -15.11
CA PHE A 102 11.82 -10.17 -15.16
C PHE A 102 12.53 -11.49 -14.85
N THR A 103 12.05 -12.24 -13.86
CA THR A 103 12.70 -13.48 -13.40
C THR A 103 12.23 -14.74 -14.12
N GLY A 104 11.07 -14.69 -14.78
CA GLY A 104 10.41 -15.87 -15.36
C GLY A 104 9.86 -16.85 -14.31
N ARG A 105 9.72 -16.43 -13.05
CA ARG A 105 9.30 -17.27 -11.92
C ARG A 105 7.92 -16.84 -11.42
N ASP A 106 7.09 -17.81 -11.02
CA ASP A 106 5.72 -17.52 -10.57
C ASP A 106 5.62 -17.22 -9.07
N LYS A 107 6.49 -17.82 -8.25
CA LYS A 107 6.36 -17.78 -6.79
C LYS A 107 6.88 -16.48 -6.20
N ILE A 108 6.20 -15.99 -5.16
CA ILE A 108 6.64 -14.87 -4.33
C ILE A 108 6.67 -15.30 -2.85
N ILE A 109 7.49 -14.62 -2.06
CA ILE A 109 7.47 -14.72 -0.60
C ILE A 109 6.88 -13.43 -0.03
N LYS A 110 5.94 -13.57 0.90
CA LYS A 110 5.49 -12.50 1.80
C LYS A 110 5.67 -12.93 3.25
N PHE A 111 5.49 -11.98 4.17
CA PHE A 111 5.56 -12.26 5.61
C PHE A 111 4.17 -12.20 6.26
N GLU A 112 3.94 -13.06 7.25
CA GLU A 112 2.77 -12.96 8.12
C GLU A 112 2.74 -11.60 8.83
N GLY A 113 1.55 -11.00 8.94
CA GLY A 113 1.34 -9.67 9.52
C GLY A 113 1.63 -8.50 8.56
N CYS A 114 2.37 -8.70 7.46
CA CYS A 114 2.55 -7.67 6.45
C CYS A 114 1.31 -7.53 5.55
N TYR A 115 0.99 -6.28 5.18
CA TYR A 115 -0.10 -5.94 4.29
C TYR A 115 0.42 -5.18 3.05
N HIS A 116 0.02 -5.63 1.86
CA HIS A 116 0.43 -5.05 0.59
C HIS A 116 -0.75 -4.88 -0.37
N GLY A 117 -1.92 -4.54 0.17
CA GLY A 117 -3.17 -4.47 -0.59
C GLY A 117 -3.94 -5.79 -0.60
N HIS A 118 -5.07 -5.79 -1.30
CA HIS A 118 -6.03 -6.89 -1.32
C HIS A 118 -6.12 -7.59 -2.68
N ALA A 119 -5.06 -7.55 -3.48
CA ALA A 119 -4.99 -8.37 -4.70
C ALA A 119 -5.07 -9.85 -4.31
N ASP A 120 -5.82 -10.66 -5.06
CA ASP A 120 -6.16 -12.04 -4.69
C ASP A 120 -4.94 -12.89 -4.29
N CYS A 121 -3.81 -12.75 -5.00
CA CYS A 121 -2.59 -13.49 -4.70
C CYS A 121 -1.92 -13.11 -3.36
N LEU A 122 -2.36 -12.04 -2.70
CA LEU A 122 -1.85 -11.60 -1.39
C LEU A 122 -2.79 -11.96 -0.24
N LEU A 123 -4.04 -12.31 -0.55
CA LEU A 123 -5.06 -12.76 0.41
C LEU A 123 -4.86 -14.23 0.78
N VAL A 124 -3.67 -14.54 1.29
CA VAL A 124 -3.21 -15.91 1.59
C VAL A 124 -2.90 -16.04 3.07
N LYS A 125 -3.46 -17.08 3.70
CA LYS A 125 -3.26 -17.37 5.12
C LYS A 125 -1.79 -17.66 5.42
N ALA A 126 -1.36 -17.21 6.58
CA ALA A 126 -0.20 -17.78 7.24
C ALA A 126 -0.60 -19.08 7.96
N GLY A 127 0.35 -19.98 8.17
CA GLY A 127 0.15 -21.11 9.08
C GLY A 127 1.46 -21.87 9.29
N SER A 128 1.38 -23.00 9.98
CA SER A 128 2.53 -23.84 10.28
C SER A 128 2.71 -24.96 9.24
N GLY A 129 3.85 -24.98 8.53
CA GLY A 129 4.31 -26.14 7.75
C GLY A 129 3.54 -26.44 6.45
N ALA A 130 3.60 -27.70 5.99
CA ALA A 130 3.05 -28.18 4.71
C ALA A 130 1.53 -27.95 4.51
N LEU A 131 0.80 -27.55 5.55
CA LEU A 131 -0.63 -27.22 5.53
C LEU A 131 -0.92 -25.78 5.04
N THR A 132 0.10 -24.99 4.71
CA THR A 132 -0.02 -23.56 4.36
C THR A 132 0.02 -23.22 2.89
N LEU A 133 0.03 -24.23 2.01
CA LEU A 133 0.16 -24.03 0.57
C LEU A 133 -0.97 -23.16 0.03
N GLY A 134 -0.70 -21.86 -0.09
CA GLY A 134 -1.54 -20.93 -0.82
C GLY A 134 -3.02 -21.03 -0.49
N GLN A 135 -3.39 -21.16 0.78
CA GLN A 135 -4.81 -21.19 1.13
C GLN A 135 -5.35 -19.76 1.23
N PRO A 136 -6.47 -19.46 0.54
CA PRO A 136 -7.17 -18.19 0.68
C PRO A 136 -7.48 -17.84 2.13
N ASN A 137 -7.27 -16.57 2.51
CA ASN A 137 -7.69 -16.04 3.82
C ASN A 137 -9.07 -15.37 3.80
N SER A 138 -9.65 -15.16 2.61
CA SER A 138 -10.98 -14.62 2.40
C SER A 138 -11.79 -15.55 1.51
N PRO A 139 -13.09 -15.78 1.80
CA PRO A 139 -14.02 -16.32 0.81
C PRO A 139 -13.98 -15.49 -0.48
N GLY A 140 -14.18 -16.14 -1.62
CA GLY A 140 -14.19 -15.49 -2.95
C GLY A 140 -12.85 -15.50 -3.69
N VAL A 141 -11.74 -15.85 -3.04
CA VAL A 141 -10.44 -16.02 -3.70
C VAL A 141 -10.24 -17.49 -4.10
N PRO A 142 -10.10 -17.82 -5.40
CA PRO A 142 -9.80 -19.18 -5.83
C PRO A 142 -8.44 -19.68 -5.33
N ALA A 143 -8.34 -20.97 -5.01
CA ALA A 143 -7.08 -21.58 -4.56
C ALA A 143 -5.92 -21.39 -5.57
N ASP A 144 -6.24 -21.36 -6.86
CA ASP A 144 -5.27 -21.13 -7.94
C ASP A 144 -4.57 -19.77 -7.86
N PHE A 145 -5.20 -18.76 -7.27
CA PHE A 145 -4.59 -17.44 -7.13
C PHE A 145 -3.65 -17.35 -5.93
N ALA A 146 -3.79 -18.27 -4.97
CA ALA A 146 -3.04 -18.26 -3.73
C ALA A 146 -1.85 -19.24 -3.74
N LYS A 147 -1.87 -20.30 -4.57
CA LYS A 147 -0.81 -21.34 -4.65
C LYS A 147 0.60 -20.84 -4.96
N HIS A 148 0.74 -19.65 -5.55
CA HIS A 148 2.02 -19.05 -5.90
C HIS A 148 2.57 -18.08 -4.84
N THR A 149 1.92 -17.97 -3.69
CA THR A 149 2.33 -17.07 -2.62
C THR A 149 2.73 -17.86 -1.39
N LEU A 150 4.02 -17.84 -1.10
CA LEU A 150 4.61 -18.44 0.09
C LEU A 150 4.55 -17.43 1.24
N THR A 151 4.14 -17.86 2.42
CA THR A 151 4.13 -17.00 3.61
C THR A 151 5.22 -17.46 4.59
N CYS A 152 6.18 -16.59 4.87
CA CYS A 152 7.21 -16.76 5.88
C CYS A 152 6.86 -16.00 7.17
N THR A 153 7.57 -16.28 8.25
CA THR A 153 7.39 -15.59 9.53
C THR A 153 8.22 -14.30 9.52
N TYR A 154 7.59 -13.17 9.86
CA TYR A 154 8.32 -11.90 9.96
C TYR A 154 9.42 -12.00 11.04
N ASN A 155 10.59 -11.42 10.79
CA ASN A 155 11.78 -11.52 11.64
C ASN A 155 12.35 -12.95 11.85
N ASP A 156 12.04 -13.91 10.97
CA ASP A 156 12.61 -15.26 11.01
C ASP A 156 13.31 -15.62 9.69
N LEU A 157 14.64 -15.49 9.66
CA LEU A 157 15.45 -15.84 8.49
C LEU A 157 15.51 -17.34 8.22
N ALA A 158 15.31 -18.20 9.23
CA ALA A 158 15.32 -19.64 9.03
C ALA A 158 14.10 -20.08 8.21
N SER A 159 12.94 -19.47 8.45
CA SER A 159 11.74 -19.72 7.64
C SER A 159 11.95 -19.38 6.15
N VAL A 160 12.66 -18.27 5.88
CA VAL A 160 13.00 -17.86 4.50
C VAL A 160 13.96 -18.85 3.87
N ARG A 161 15.04 -19.24 4.57
CA ARG A 161 16.01 -20.24 4.04
C ARG A 161 15.32 -21.54 3.67
N ALA A 162 14.47 -22.07 4.55
CA ALA A 162 13.70 -23.28 4.27
C ALA A 162 12.80 -23.14 3.04
N ALA A 163 12.17 -21.98 2.84
CA ALA A 163 11.34 -21.73 1.65
C ALA A 163 12.16 -21.75 0.35
N PHE A 164 13.36 -21.16 0.35
CA PHE A 164 14.26 -21.20 -0.81
C PHE A 164 14.81 -22.61 -1.07
N GLU A 165 15.16 -23.37 -0.02
CA GLU A 165 15.62 -24.76 -0.16
C GLU A 165 14.52 -25.67 -0.72
N GLN A 166 13.27 -25.47 -0.31
CA GLN A 166 12.13 -26.25 -0.77
C GLN A 166 11.67 -25.85 -2.19
N TYR A 167 11.82 -24.58 -2.57
CA TYR A 167 11.37 -24.02 -3.86
C TYR A 167 12.50 -23.23 -4.55
N PRO A 168 13.47 -23.91 -5.20
CA PRO A 168 14.61 -23.26 -5.84
C PRO A 168 14.24 -22.38 -7.06
#